data_AF-F7QY45-F1
#
_entry.id   AF-F7QY45-F1
#
_cell.length_a   1.000
_cell.length_b   1.000
_cell.length_c   1.000
_cell.angle_alpha   90.00
_cell.angle_beta   90.00
_cell.angle_gamma   90.00
#
_symmetry.space_group_name_H-M   'P 1'
#
loop_
_entity.id
_entity.type
_entity.pdbx_description
1 polymer ?
#
loop_
_entity_poly.entity_id
_entity_poly.type
_entity_poly.pdbx_seq_one_letter_code
_entity_poly.pdbx_strand_id
1 'polypeptide(L)'
;MFRKDLDRILKKEFVAQLKTELCEDDVAEMRRLQNQYLKKEGLVFIIELRLKELRLKNLYTIKEIAGVLGCTASLVSRYENGSRMPRADYLVKLADFYDVSVDYLLGLTEDKERH
;
A
#
# COMPACT_ATOMS: atom_id res chain seq x y z
N MET A 1 24.51 -17.74 12.17
CA MET A 1 24.64 -16.90 10.96
C MET A 1 23.85 -17.48 9.78
N PHE A 2 23.95 -18.78 9.50
CA PHE A 2 23.22 -19.48 8.40
C PHE A 2 21.68 -19.48 8.44
N ARG A 3 21.03 -19.51 9.61
CA ARG A 3 19.55 -19.54 9.68
C ARG A 3 18.88 -18.31 9.09
N LYS A 4 19.46 -17.12 9.28
CA LYS A 4 18.87 -15.86 8.78
C LYS A 4 18.94 -15.76 7.25
N ASP A 5 19.99 -16.32 6.65
CA ASP A 5 20.14 -16.37 5.20
C ASP A 5 19.24 -17.44 4.59
N LEU A 6 19.10 -18.60 5.26
CA LEU A 6 18.18 -19.66 4.82
C LEU A 6 16.71 -19.22 4.93
N ASP A 7 16.30 -18.55 6.01
CA ASP A 7 14.96 -17.97 6.15
C ASP A 7 14.67 -16.89 5.09
N ARG A 8 15.71 -16.17 4.64
CA ARG A 8 15.63 -15.14 3.61
C ARG A 8 15.55 -15.73 2.20
N ILE A 9 16.26 -16.84 1.94
CA ILE A 9 16.22 -17.61 0.70
C ILE A 9 14.87 -18.31 0.59
N LEU A 10 14.45 -19.03 1.63
CA LEU A 10 13.14 -19.68 1.71
C LEU A 10 11.99 -18.68 1.55
N LYS A 11 12.07 -17.48 2.15
CA LYS A 11 11.07 -16.42 1.92
C LYS A 11 11.09 -15.86 0.50
N LYS A 12 12.26 -15.76 -0.15
CA LYS A 12 12.37 -15.27 -1.52
C LYS A 12 11.83 -16.28 -2.53
N GLU A 13 12.17 -17.56 -2.37
CA GLU A 13 11.72 -18.65 -3.25
C GLU A 13 10.24 -18.95 -3.06
N PHE A 14 9.74 -18.95 -1.81
CA PHE A 14 8.32 -19.15 -1.52
C PHE A 14 7.44 -18.00 -2.03
N VAL A 15 7.91 -16.75 -1.91
CA VAL A 15 7.22 -15.58 -2.49
C VAL A 15 7.29 -15.59 -4.02
N ALA A 16 8.34 -16.15 -4.63
CA ALA A 16 8.40 -16.34 -6.07
C ALA A 16 7.44 -17.45 -6.56
N GLN A 17 7.32 -18.56 -5.80
CA GLN A 17 6.39 -19.66 -6.08
C GLN A 17 4.92 -19.26 -5.87
N LEU A 18 4.59 -18.48 -4.84
CA LEU A 18 3.24 -17.95 -4.63
C LEU A 18 2.79 -16.97 -5.73
N LYS A 19 3.75 -16.27 -6.37
CA LYS A 19 3.47 -15.39 -7.52
C LYS A 19 3.16 -16.16 -8.80
N THR A 20 3.52 -17.44 -8.87
CA THR A 20 3.25 -18.31 -10.04
C THR A 20 1.95 -19.11 -9.94
N GLU A 21 1.32 -19.19 -8.75
CA GLU A 21 0.10 -20.00 -8.53
C GLU A 21 -1.17 -19.19 -8.23
N LEU A 22 -1.09 -17.87 -8.07
CA LEU A 22 -2.26 -17.00 -8.07
C LEU A 22 -2.23 -16.13 -9.32
N CYS A 23 -3.26 -16.23 -10.16
CA CYS A 23 -3.46 -15.26 -11.23
C CYS A 23 -3.57 -13.87 -10.60
N GLU A 24 -3.01 -12.82 -11.22
CA GLU A 24 -3.17 -11.45 -10.72
C GLU A 24 -4.66 -11.10 -10.48
N ASP A 25 -5.54 -11.75 -11.22
CA ASP A 25 -7.00 -11.69 -11.10
C ASP A 25 -7.53 -12.21 -9.75
N ASP A 26 -6.99 -13.31 -9.20
CA ASP A 26 -7.45 -13.89 -7.94
C ASP A 26 -7.07 -13.01 -6.73
N VAL A 27 -5.88 -12.39 -6.79
CA VAL A 27 -5.42 -11.46 -5.75
C VAL A 27 -6.20 -10.15 -5.81
N ALA A 28 -6.53 -9.68 -7.02
CA ALA A 28 -7.38 -8.51 -7.21
C ALA A 28 -8.80 -8.77 -6.67
N GLU A 29 -9.35 -9.96 -6.90
CA GLU A 29 -10.68 -10.35 -6.43
C GLU A 29 -10.72 -10.53 -4.91
N MET A 30 -9.72 -11.17 -4.30
CA MET A 30 -9.58 -11.25 -2.84
C MET A 30 -9.55 -9.85 -2.20
N ARG A 31 -8.87 -8.88 -2.83
CA ARG A 31 -8.84 -7.49 -2.37
C ARG A 31 -10.17 -6.78 -2.55
N ARG A 32 -10.86 -7.01 -3.67
CA ARG A 32 -12.23 -6.49 -3.86
C ARG A 32 -13.16 -6.99 -2.78
N LEU A 33 -13.14 -8.28 -2.48
CA LEU A 33 -13.96 -8.89 -1.44
C LEU A 33 -13.61 -8.36 -0.04
N GLN A 34 -12.31 -8.20 0.25
CA GLN A 34 -11.87 -7.62 1.52
C GLN A 34 -12.32 -6.16 1.66
N ASN A 35 -12.16 -5.34 0.61
CA ASN A 35 -12.61 -3.95 0.60
C ASN A 35 -14.14 -3.83 0.69
N GLN A 36 -14.87 -4.72 0.01
CA GLN A 36 -16.34 -4.80 0.07
C GLN A 36 -16.81 -5.15 1.49
N TYR A 37 -16.14 -6.10 2.15
CA TYR A 37 -16.45 -6.49 3.53
C TYR A 37 -16.21 -5.33 4.51
N LEU A 38 -15.05 -4.66 4.40
CA LEU A 38 -14.72 -3.52 5.26
C LEU A 38 -15.69 -2.34 5.08
N LYS A 39 -16.11 -2.06 3.83
CA LYS A 39 -17.15 -1.05 3.53
C LYS A 39 -18.51 -1.41 4.13
N LYS A 40 -18.90 -2.70 4.09
CA LYS A 40 -20.18 -3.19 4.64
C LYS A 40 -20.25 -3.04 6.17
N GLU A 41 -19.12 -3.16 6.86
CA GLU A 41 -19.02 -3.05 8.32
C GLU A 41 -18.83 -1.59 8.82
N GLY A 42 -18.81 -0.60 7.94
CA GLY A 42 -18.66 0.81 8.32
C GLY A 42 -17.26 1.20 8.82
N LEU A 43 -16.25 0.32 8.66
CA LEU A 43 -14.85 0.62 8.93
C LEU A 43 -14.23 1.27 7.69
N VAL A 44 -14.12 2.60 7.65
CA VAL A 44 -13.53 3.29 6.50
C VAL A 44 -12.39 4.19 6.94
N PHE A 45 -11.16 3.71 6.71
CA PHE A 45 -10.03 4.43 6.10
C PHE A 45 -9.00 3.35 5.74
N ILE A 46 -9.03 2.82 4.51
CA ILE A 46 -8.09 1.77 4.03
C ILE A 46 -6.79 2.36 3.47
N ILE A 47 -6.41 3.54 3.96
CA ILE A 47 -5.34 4.34 3.36
C ILE A 47 -3.98 3.64 3.45
N GLU A 48 -3.73 2.92 4.54
CA GLU A 48 -2.49 2.16 4.73
C GLU A 48 -2.28 1.14 3.62
N LEU A 49 -3.36 0.48 3.18
CA LEU A 49 -3.33 -0.48 2.08
C LEU A 49 -3.10 0.25 0.76
N ARG A 50 -3.85 1.32 0.48
CA ARG A 50 -3.74 2.07 -0.77
C ARG A 50 -2.35 2.69 -0.97
N LEU A 51 -1.77 3.27 0.07
CA LEU A 51 -0.42 3.82 0.01
C LEU A 51 0.61 2.73 -0.27
N LYS A 52 0.52 1.60 0.42
CA LYS A 52 1.43 0.48 0.22
C LYS A 52 1.31 -0.10 -1.18
N GLU A 53 0.09 -0.22 -1.71
CA GLU A 53 -0.16 -0.71 -3.06
C GLU A 53 0.40 0.22 -4.12
N LEU A 54 0.12 1.51 -4.04
CA LEU A 54 0.66 2.51 -4.97
C LEU A 54 2.18 2.51 -4.94
N ARG A 55 2.78 2.43 -3.74
CA ARG A 55 4.23 2.34 -3.60
C ARG A 55 4.79 1.09 -4.29
N LEU A 56 4.20 -0.08 -4.04
CA LEU A 56 4.68 -1.35 -4.60
C LEU A 56 4.46 -1.46 -6.10
N LYS A 57 3.32 -0.99 -6.63
CA LYS A 57 3.03 -0.98 -8.07
C LYS A 57 4.00 -0.09 -8.85
N ASN A 58 4.40 1.04 -8.27
CA ASN A 58 5.38 1.95 -8.86
C ASN A 58 6.84 1.61 -8.49
N LEU A 59 7.08 0.46 -7.84
CA LEU A 59 8.41 -0.03 -7.45
C LEU A 59 9.22 0.90 -6.54
N TYR A 60 8.55 1.75 -5.76
CA TYR A 60 9.23 2.64 -4.82
C TYR A 60 9.54 1.96 -3.49
N THR A 61 10.65 2.34 -2.89
CA THR A 61 11.04 2.03 -1.52
C THR A 61 10.40 3.02 -0.54
N ILE A 62 10.26 2.61 0.71
CA ILE A 62 9.77 3.49 1.79
C ILE A 62 10.65 4.74 1.93
N LYS A 63 11.96 4.63 1.64
CA LYS A 63 12.91 5.75 1.70
C LYS A 63 12.67 6.78 0.60
N GLU A 64 12.33 6.36 -0.62
CA GLU A 64 12.01 7.27 -1.72
C GLU A 64 10.74 8.06 -1.43
N ILE A 65 9.68 7.38 -0.95
CA ILE A 65 8.44 8.06 -0.54
C ILE A 65 8.70 9.03 0.62
N ALA A 66 9.56 8.68 1.57
CA ALA A 66 9.96 9.59 2.63
C ALA A 66 10.70 10.82 2.09
N GLY A 67 11.52 10.65 1.04
CA GLY A 67 12.16 11.75 0.31
C GLY A 67 11.17 12.69 -0.35
N VAL A 68 10.15 12.16 -1.03
CA VAL A 68 9.05 12.94 -1.64
C VAL A 68 8.33 13.78 -0.58
N LEU A 69 8.10 13.20 0.60
CA LEU A 69 7.40 13.88 1.69
C LEU A 69 8.29 14.83 2.50
N GLY A 70 9.62 14.71 2.38
CA GLY A 70 10.57 15.41 3.26
C GLY A 70 10.48 14.92 4.71
N CYS A 71 10.28 13.61 4.93
CA CYS A 71 10.09 13.03 6.26
C CYS A 71 10.94 11.77 6.49
N THR A 72 10.73 11.05 7.59
CA THR A 72 11.49 9.83 7.90
C THR A 72 10.84 8.59 7.30
N ALA A 73 11.67 7.61 6.88
CA ALA A 73 11.17 6.32 6.41
C ALA A 73 10.30 5.59 7.45
N SER A 74 10.62 5.73 8.74
CA SER A 74 9.80 5.20 9.83
C SER A 74 8.40 5.80 9.86
N LEU A 75 8.25 7.09 9.51
CA LEU A 75 6.94 7.74 9.45
C LEU A 75 6.10 7.17 8.30
N VAL A 76 6.68 7.01 7.11
CA VAL A 76 6.01 6.35 5.97
C VAL A 76 5.62 4.91 6.31
N SER A 77 6.50 4.16 6.96
CA SER A 77 6.18 2.80 7.42
C SER A 77 5.01 2.76 8.41
N ARG A 78 4.84 3.80 9.24
CA ARG A 78 3.70 3.93 10.16
C ARG A 78 2.40 4.29 9.45
N TYR A 79 2.48 4.92 8.30
CA TYR A 79 1.32 5.13 7.44
C TYR A 79 0.88 3.82 6.79
N GLU A 80 1.80 3.07 6.19
CA GLU A 80 1.50 1.81 5.48
C GLU A 80 1.11 0.62 6.38
N ASN A 81 1.24 0.75 7.69
CA ASN A 81 0.79 -0.26 8.65
C ASN A 81 -0.43 0.19 9.47
N GLY A 82 -1.01 1.35 9.16
CA GLY A 82 -2.20 1.89 9.84
C GLY A 82 -1.95 2.41 11.26
N SER A 83 -0.71 2.40 11.77
CA SER A 83 -0.41 2.91 13.12
C SER A 83 -0.45 4.43 13.23
N ARG A 84 -0.46 5.14 12.09
CA ARG A 84 -0.59 6.59 12.04
C ARG A 84 -1.29 7.04 10.76
N MET A 85 -2.15 8.04 10.86
CA MET A 85 -2.75 8.70 9.71
C MET A 85 -1.76 9.73 9.10
N PRO A 86 -1.62 9.78 7.76
CA PRO A 86 -0.96 10.91 7.10
C PRO A 86 -1.69 12.22 7.42
N ARG A 87 -0.93 13.30 7.58
CA ARG A 87 -1.51 14.64 7.71
C ARG A 87 -2.06 15.09 6.36
N ALA A 88 -2.98 16.05 6.36
CA ALA A 88 -3.61 16.58 5.15
C ALA A 88 -2.59 17.06 4.09
N ASP A 89 -1.51 17.74 4.50
CA ASP A 89 -0.45 18.18 3.60
C ASP A 89 0.28 17.01 2.91
N TYR A 90 0.46 15.89 3.61
CA TYR A 90 1.06 14.69 3.03
C TYR A 90 0.07 13.93 2.14
N LEU A 91 -1.22 13.93 2.46
CA LEU A 91 -2.24 13.36 1.59
C LEU A 91 -2.25 14.03 0.22
N VAL A 92 -2.25 15.36 0.20
CA VAL A 92 -2.21 16.14 -1.06
C VAL A 92 -0.92 15.83 -1.83
N LYS A 93 0.24 15.85 -1.17
CA LYS A 93 1.51 15.51 -1.82
C LYS A 93 1.55 14.09 -2.39
N LEU A 94 1.01 13.10 -1.67
CA LEU A 94 0.96 11.72 -2.13
C LEU A 94 -0.01 11.57 -3.31
N ALA A 95 -1.15 12.23 -3.23
CA ALA A 95 -2.11 12.29 -4.32
C ALA A 95 -1.47 12.93 -5.56
N ASP A 96 -0.68 14.00 -5.40
CA ASP A 96 0.02 14.67 -6.52
C ASP A 96 1.08 13.76 -7.12
N PHE A 97 1.88 13.13 -6.24
CA PHE A 97 2.98 12.26 -6.64
C PHE A 97 2.51 11.01 -7.39
N TYR A 98 1.41 10.41 -6.97
CA TYR A 98 0.85 9.20 -7.60
C TYR A 98 -0.16 9.50 -8.71
N ASP A 99 -0.45 10.77 -9.00
CA ASP A 99 -1.45 11.21 -9.96
C ASP A 99 -2.83 10.57 -9.71
N VAL A 100 -3.32 10.72 -8.47
CA VAL A 100 -4.65 10.24 -8.04
C VAL A 100 -5.35 11.29 -7.18
N SER A 101 -6.64 11.11 -6.89
CA SER A 101 -7.39 11.94 -5.94
C SER A 101 -7.11 11.58 -4.47
N VAL A 102 -7.34 12.55 -3.57
CA VAL A 102 -7.29 12.29 -2.12
C VAL A 102 -8.44 11.38 -1.67
N ASP A 103 -9.58 11.43 -2.34
CA ASP A 103 -10.70 10.51 -2.08
C ASP A 103 -10.31 9.06 -2.45
N TYR A 104 -9.53 8.90 -3.52
CA TYR A 104 -8.82 7.66 -3.79
C TYR A 104 -7.74 7.38 -2.74
N LEU A 105 -7.07 8.38 -2.17
CA LEU A 105 -6.27 8.26 -0.95
C LEU A 105 -6.96 7.44 0.15
N LEU A 106 -8.15 7.94 0.48
CA LEU A 106 -8.83 7.68 1.74
C LEU A 106 -9.74 6.44 1.72
N GLY A 107 -9.96 5.82 0.56
CA GLY A 107 -10.92 4.71 0.45
C GLY A 107 -12.33 5.15 0.11
N LEU A 108 -12.55 6.44 -0.16
CA LEU A 108 -13.88 7.03 -0.36
C LEU A 108 -14.46 6.71 -1.75
N THR A 109 -13.58 6.55 -2.74
CA THR A 109 -13.94 6.16 -4.10
C THR A 109 -12.92 5.17 -4.67
N GLU A 110 -13.32 4.35 -5.65
CA GLU A 110 -12.37 3.57 -6.47
C GLU A 110 -11.89 4.35 -7.71
N ASP A 111 -12.53 5.49 -7.99
CA ASP A 111 -12.12 6.41 -9.04
C ASP A 111 -10.83 7.12 -8.63
N LYS A 112 -9.79 6.97 -9.46
CA LYS A 112 -8.49 7.61 -9.23
C LYS A 112 -8.46 9.05 -9.69
N GLU A 113 -9.36 9.45 -10.60
CA GLU A 113 -9.29 10.73 -11.26
C GLU A 113 -9.45 11.88 -10.26
N ARG A 114 -8.75 12.97 -10.56
CA ARG A 114 -8.88 14.24 -9.83
C ARG A 114 -10.10 14.97 -10.34
N HIS A 115 -10.97 15.33 -9.40
CA HIS A 115 -12.15 16.16 -9.62
C HIS A 115 -11.89 17.58 -9.11
#